data_AF-A0A920KV33-F1
#
_entry.id   AF-A0A920KV33-F1
#
_cell.length_a   1.000
_cell.length_b   1.000
_cell.length_c   1.000
_cell.angle_alpha   90.00
_cell.angle_beta   90.00
_cell.angle_gamma   90.00
#
_symmetry.space_group_name_H-M   'P 1'
#
loop_
_entity.id
_entity.type
_entity.pdbx_description
1 polymer ?
#
loop_
_entity_poly.entity_id
_entity_poly.type
_entity_poly.pdbx_seq_one_letter_code
_entity_poly.pdbx_strand_id
1 'polypeptide(L)'
;MSQFLEGQLLIATPAITDERFHKSVIFICSHDKNHAMGLVLNKVNKDVNFKIFCDLMSIKTSEKVFDHNIRIGGPMDTNRGFVLHSGDHLLPDTKVINNSFGMTSSIDIIKEIASGNGPKSSIITVGYSGWYSGQLETELKENSWFTLPATPELVFSSDLSNVWENSLNSLGIKPNLISNNIGNA
;
A
#
# COMPACT_ATOMS: atom_id res chain seq x y z
N MET A 1 -24.55 -9.68 0.11
CA MET A 1 -23.70 -9.19 1.22
C MET A 1 -22.50 -8.52 0.58
N SER A 2 -22.31 -7.21 0.75
CA SER A 2 -21.09 -6.54 0.30
C SER A 2 -19.94 -7.01 1.20
N GLN A 3 -19.01 -7.77 0.63
CA GLN A 3 -17.82 -8.21 1.35
C GLN A 3 -16.87 -7.02 1.44
N PHE A 4 -16.57 -6.57 2.66
CA PHE A 4 -15.52 -5.58 2.88
C PHE A 4 -14.15 -6.18 2.58
N LEU A 5 -13.23 -5.34 2.12
CA LEU A 5 -11.94 -5.74 1.55
C LEU A 5 -10.77 -5.40 2.47
N GLU A 6 -11.01 -5.10 3.74
CA GLU A 6 -9.93 -4.87 4.71
C GLU A 6 -8.97 -6.08 4.73
N GLY A 7 -7.67 -5.81 4.60
CA GLY A 7 -6.63 -6.85 4.48
C GLY A 7 -6.52 -7.51 3.09
N GLN A 8 -7.19 -7.00 2.07
CA GLN A 8 -7.03 -7.43 0.67
C GLN A 8 -6.10 -6.50 -0.11
N LEU A 9 -5.59 -7.01 -1.23
CA LEU A 9 -4.91 -6.24 -2.26
C LEU A 9 -5.89 -5.90 -3.39
N LEU A 10 -5.82 -4.66 -3.88
CA LEU A 10 -6.35 -4.27 -5.18
C LEU A 10 -5.21 -4.21 -6.20
N ILE A 11 -5.42 -4.81 -7.35
CA ILE A 11 -4.46 -4.82 -8.46
C ILE A 11 -5.08 -4.03 -9.60
N ALA A 12 -4.40 -2.94 -9.99
CA ALA A 12 -4.87 -2.09 -11.07
C ALA A 12 -4.97 -2.86 -12.38
N THR A 13 -6.12 -2.76 -13.05
CA THR A 13 -6.26 -3.24 -14.42
C THR A 13 -5.94 -2.11 -15.42
N PRO A 14 -5.73 -2.44 -16.71
CA PRO A 14 -5.58 -1.45 -17.77
C PRO A 14 -6.82 -0.59 -18.05
N ALA A 15 -7.98 -0.94 -17.46
CA ALA A 15 -9.18 -0.11 -17.53
C ALA A 15 -9.05 1.19 -16.69
N ILE A 16 -8.11 1.23 -15.73
CA ILE A 16 -7.83 2.44 -14.97
C ILE A 16 -7.12 3.46 -15.88
N THR A 17 -7.80 4.60 -16.07
CA THR A 17 -7.30 5.72 -16.88
C THR A 17 -6.43 6.69 -16.09
N ASP A 18 -6.54 6.69 -14.77
CA ASP A 18 -5.73 7.54 -13.89
C ASP A 18 -4.29 7.00 -13.81
N GLU A 19 -3.34 7.76 -14.40
CA GLU A 19 -1.92 7.41 -14.44
C GLU A 19 -1.31 7.21 -13.04
N ARG A 20 -1.85 7.88 -12.02
CA ARG A 20 -1.41 7.72 -10.62
C ARG A 20 -1.64 6.30 -10.10
N PHE A 21 -2.53 5.54 -10.71
CA PHE A 21 -2.85 4.15 -10.35
C PHE A 21 -2.43 3.14 -11.42
N HIS A 22 -1.82 3.59 -12.53
CA HIS A 22 -1.29 2.68 -13.53
C HIS A 22 -0.32 1.67 -12.89
N LYS A 23 -0.58 0.37 -13.10
CA LYS A 23 0.14 -0.77 -12.51
C LYS A 23 0.34 -0.66 -10.98
N SER A 24 -0.59 -0.04 -10.26
CA SER A 24 -0.52 0.01 -8.80
C SER A 24 -1.04 -1.28 -8.17
N VAL A 25 -0.42 -1.66 -7.05
CA VAL A 25 -0.99 -2.62 -6.09
C VAL A 25 -1.28 -1.87 -4.81
N ILE A 26 -2.52 -1.95 -4.33
CA ILE A 26 -2.99 -1.20 -3.16
C ILE A 26 -3.39 -2.18 -2.07
N PHE A 27 -2.87 -2.01 -0.86
CA PHE A 27 -3.36 -2.72 0.32
C PHE A 27 -4.52 -1.96 0.94
N ILE A 28 -5.64 -2.63 1.19
CA ILE A 28 -6.82 -2.01 1.82
C ILE A 28 -6.70 -2.09 3.34
N CYS A 29 -6.45 -0.94 3.96
CA CYS A 29 -6.26 -0.79 5.39
C CYS A 29 -7.59 -0.68 6.14
N SER A 30 -8.64 -0.18 5.51
CA SER A 30 -9.98 -0.08 6.07
C SER A 30 -11.01 -0.08 4.95
N HIS A 31 -12.13 -0.77 5.13
CA HIS A 31 -13.26 -0.72 4.20
C HIS A 31 -14.56 -0.94 4.97
N ASP A 32 -15.42 0.07 4.98
CA ASP A 32 -16.76 0.01 5.54
C ASP A 32 -17.79 0.63 4.59
N LYS A 33 -19.06 0.68 5.01
CA LYS A 33 -20.17 1.22 4.20
C LYS A 33 -20.00 2.70 3.81
N ASN A 34 -19.20 3.46 4.55
CA ASN A 34 -19.05 4.91 4.37
C ASN A 34 -17.80 5.25 3.56
N HIS A 35 -16.74 4.45 3.67
CA HIS A 35 -15.46 4.73 3.02
C HIS A 35 -14.57 3.49 2.90
N ALA A 36 -13.58 3.58 2.01
CA ALA A 36 -12.42 2.70 2.02
C ALA A 36 -11.12 3.52 2.00
N MET A 37 -10.08 2.97 2.61
CA MET A 37 -8.75 3.55 2.68
C MET A 37 -7.72 2.47 2.41
N GLY A 38 -6.75 2.78 1.55
CA GLY A 38 -5.65 1.89 1.22
C GLY A 38 -4.36 2.63 0.92
N LEU A 39 -3.28 1.85 0.85
CA LEU A 39 -1.92 2.32 0.61
C LEU A 39 -1.35 1.65 -0.63
N VAL A 40 -0.94 2.46 -1.61
CA VAL A 40 -0.21 1.96 -2.77
C VAL A 40 1.15 1.43 -2.32
N LEU A 41 1.42 0.16 -2.64
CA LEU A 41 2.58 -0.57 -2.16
C LEU A 41 3.79 -0.43 -3.06
N ASN A 42 3.64 -0.15 -4.35
CA ASN A 42 4.71 -0.35 -5.33
C ASN A 42 5.16 0.93 -6.05
N LYS A 43 4.86 2.11 -5.50
CA LYS A 43 5.29 3.40 -6.05
C LYS A 43 6.25 4.10 -5.11
N VAL A 44 7.53 4.13 -5.46
CA VAL A 44 8.57 4.82 -4.69
C VAL A 44 8.45 6.33 -4.89
N ASN A 45 8.56 7.08 -3.80
CA ASN A 45 8.74 8.52 -3.84
C ASN A 45 10.21 8.81 -4.22
N LYS A 46 10.42 9.46 -5.37
CA LYS A 46 11.77 9.75 -5.87
C LYS A 46 12.43 10.95 -5.19
N ASP A 47 11.62 11.81 -4.56
CA ASP A 47 12.05 13.08 -4.00
C ASP A 47 12.36 12.97 -2.49
N VAL A 48 11.85 11.93 -1.83
CA VAL A 48 11.99 11.72 -0.39
C VAL A 48 12.42 10.29 -0.09
N ASN A 49 13.58 10.14 0.55
CA ASN A 49 14.01 8.88 1.17
C ASN A 49 13.82 8.93 2.69
N PHE A 50 13.99 7.79 3.36
CA PHE A 50 13.76 7.71 4.80
C PHE A 50 14.67 8.62 5.62
N LYS A 51 15.92 8.80 5.19
CA LYS A 51 16.85 9.71 5.88
C LYS A 51 16.35 11.15 5.84
N ILE A 52 16.00 11.64 4.64
CA ILE A 52 15.44 12.99 4.46
C ILE A 52 14.16 13.15 5.29
N PHE A 53 13.29 12.14 5.28
CA PHE A 53 12.07 12.14 6.08
C PHE A 53 12.35 12.25 7.59
N CYS A 54 13.33 11.49 8.10
CA CYS A 54 13.74 11.57 9.50
C CYS A 54 14.35 12.94 9.85
N ASP A 55 15.20 13.48 8.98
CA ASP A 55 15.83 14.79 9.17
C ASP A 55 14.77 15.91 9.27
N LEU A 56 13.77 15.90 8.39
CA LEU A 56 12.64 16.85 8.43
C LEU A 56 11.84 16.81 9.73
N MET A 57 11.75 15.62 10.33
CA MET A 57 11.02 15.37 11.57
C MET A 57 11.91 15.46 12.82
N SER A 58 13.19 15.81 12.66
CA SER A 58 14.20 15.83 13.74
C SER A 58 14.35 14.48 14.47
N ILE A 59 14.21 13.37 13.74
CA ILE A 59 14.35 12.01 14.26
C ILE A 59 15.79 11.53 14.03
N LYS A 60 16.47 11.09 15.10
CA LYS A 60 17.81 10.51 14.99
C LYS A 60 17.73 9.08 14.44
N THR A 61 18.51 8.79 13.41
CA THR A 61 18.64 7.44 12.84
C THR A 61 19.87 6.73 13.39
N SER A 62 19.72 5.45 13.73
CA SER A 62 20.84 4.56 14.02
C SER A 62 21.59 4.18 12.74
N GLU A 63 22.90 3.94 12.82
CA GLU A 63 23.72 3.45 11.69
C GLU A 63 23.26 2.08 11.18
N LYS A 64 22.46 1.36 11.97
CA LYS A 64 21.89 0.05 11.62
C LYS A 64 20.67 0.13 10.70
N VAL A 65 20.15 1.32 10.43
CA VAL A 65 18.94 1.46 9.60
C VAL A 65 19.33 1.46 8.13
N PHE A 66 18.87 0.42 7.42
CA PHE A 66 18.97 0.36 5.96
C PHE A 66 18.07 1.42 5.33
N ASP A 67 18.46 1.92 4.15
CA ASP A 67 17.69 2.94 3.43
C ASP A 67 16.29 2.40 3.10
N HIS A 68 15.27 2.92 3.79
CA HIS A 68 13.89 2.58 3.50
C HIS A 68 13.38 3.53 2.41
N ASN A 69 12.87 2.96 1.33
CA ASN A 69 12.14 3.76 0.36
C ASN A 69 10.85 4.29 0.99
N ILE A 70 10.65 5.60 0.97
CA ILE A 70 9.33 6.19 1.20
C ILE A 70 8.52 5.94 -0.06
N ARG A 71 7.29 5.45 0.10
CA ARG A 71 6.37 5.16 -1.00
C ARG A 71 5.28 6.22 -1.07
N ILE A 72 4.69 6.40 -2.24
CA ILE A 72 3.52 7.27 -2.42
C ILE A 72 2.30 6.39 -2.15
N GLY A 73 1.62 6.58 -1.01
CA GLY A 73 0.47 5.76 -0.62
C GLY A 73 -0.83 6.13 -1.34
N GLY A 74 -0.88 7.36 -1.88
CA GLY A 74 -1.95 7.85 -2.74
C GLY A 74 -2.03 9.38 -2.73
N PRO A 75 -3.03 9.96 -3.42
CA PRO A 75 -3.11 11.40 -3.63
C PRO A 75 -3.68 12.19 -2.44
N MET A 76 -4.26 11.52 -1.44
CA MET A 76 -4.88 12.17 -0.28
C MET A 76 -3.87 12.34 0.84
N ASP A 77 -3.95 13.45 1.59
CA ASP A 77 -3.09 13.79 2.74
C ASP A 77 -1.60 13.54 2.49
N THR A 78 -1.05 14.03 1.37
CA THR A 78 0.35 13.80 0.94
C THR A 78 1.41 14.30 1.93
N ASN A 79 1.02 15.10 2.93
CA ASN A 79 1.88 15.58 4.01
C ASN A 79 1.88 14.65 5.24
N ARG A 80 1.02 13.62 5.26
CA ARG A 80 0.89 12.68 6.37
C ARG A 80 1.55 11.35 6.03
N GLY A 81 2.34 10.82 6.97
CA GLY A 81 2.96 9.51 6.88
C GLY A 81 2.07 8.39 7.44
N PHE A 82 2.11 7.24 6.79
CA PHE A 82 1.52 5.99 7.30
C PHE A 82 2.55 4.87 7.22
N VAL A 83 2.58 4.03 8.25
CA VAL A 83 3.42 2.84 8.31
C VAL A 83 2.52 1.61 8.30
N LEU A 84 2.57 0.83 7.22
CA LEU A 84 2.06 -0.53 7.19
C LEU A 84 3.17 -1.46 7.68
N HIS A 85 2.89 -2.30 8.66
CA HIS A 85 3.90 -3.15 9.27
C HIS A 85 3.36 -4.54 9.61
N SER A 86 4.29 -5.46 9.87
CA SER A 86 3.97 -6.80 10.32
C SER A 86 3.32 -6.78 11.72
N GLY A 87 2.45 -7.75 11.98
CA GLY A 87 1.65 -7.85 13.22
C GLY A 87 2.43 -8.16 14.50
N ASP A 88 3.75 -8.31 14.44
CA ASP A 88 4.62 -8.60 15.59
C ASP A 88 5.00 -7.36 16.42
N HIS A 89 4.68 -6.17 15.93
CA HIS A 89 5.00 -4.92 16.60
C HIS A 89 3.75 -4.04 16.64
N LEU A 90 3.15 -3.88 17.83
CA LEU A 90 1.93 -3.11 18.02
C LEU A 90 2.20 -1.96 19.01
N LEU A 91 1.92 -0.74 18.57
CA LEU A 91 1.88 0.44 19.42
C LEU A 91 0.43 0.71 19.88
N PRO A 92 0.22 1.52 20.92
CA PRO A 92 -1.14 1.84 21.40
C PRO A 92 -2.06 2.45 20.34
N ASP A 93 -1.52 3.15 19.34
CA ASP A 93 -2.26 3.76 18.25
C ASP A 93 -2.29 2.92 16.96
N THR A 94 -1.76 1.69 17.00
CA THR A 94 -1.80 0.77 15.87
C THR A 94 -3.24 0.33 15.58
N LYS A 95 -3.70 0.57 14.35
CA LYS A 95 -4.88 -0.10 13.80
C LYS A 95 -4.48 -1.52 13.39
N VAL A 96 -4.92 -2.50 14.16
CA VAL A 96 -4.77 -3.92 13.81
C VAL A 96 -5.71 -4.25 12.65
N ILE A 97 -5.16 -4.76 11.55
CA ILE A 97 -5.94 -5.21 10.39
C ILE A 97 -6.22 -6.70 10.52
N ASN A 98 -5.19 -7.50 10.81
CA ASN A 98 -5.29 -8.92 11.16
C ASN A 98 -3.99 -9.38 11.84
N ASN A 99 -3.83 -10.69 12.05
CA ASN A 99 -2.64 -11.26 12.70
C ASN A 99 -1.32 -10.99 11.95
N SER A 100 -1.37 -10.69 10.65
CA SER A 100 -0.20 -10.47 9.81
C SER A 100 0.13 -8.99 9.61
N PHE A 101 -0.86 -8.10 9.72
CA PHE A 101 -0.70 -6.68 9.35
C PHE A 101 -1.27 -5.73 10.42
N GLY A 102 -0.51 -4.67 10.69
CA GLY A 102 -0.94 -3.50 11.44
C GLY A 102 -0.60 -2.22 10.67
N MET A 103 -1.36 -1.15 10.92
CA MET A 103 -1.08 0.17 10.37
C MET A 103 -1.00 1.20 11.50
N THR A 104 0.05 2.00 11.48
CA THR A 104 0.29 3.07 12.46
C THR A 104 0.54 4.39 11.73
N SER A 105 0.11 5.51 12.31
CA SER A 105 0.32 6.85 11.72
C SER A 105 0.97 7.84 12.68
N SER A 106 1.27 7.43 13.91
CA SER A 106 2.10 8.22 14.82
C SER A 106 3.54 8.34 14.34
N ILE A 107 4.23 9.35 14.84
CA ILE A 107 5.67 9.49 14.66
C ILE A 107 6.47 8.42 15.44
N ASP A 108 5.85 7.77 16.43
CA ASP A 108 6.56 6.87 17.33
C ASP A 108 6.99 5.58 16.64
N ILE A 109 6.17 5.02 15.73
CA ILE A 109 6.59 3.88 14.90
C ILE A 109 7.80 4.23 14.01
N ILE A 110 7.88 5.48 13.53
CA ILE A 110 9.02 5.94 12.74
C ILE A 110 10.28 6.01 13.62
N LYS A 111 10.15 6.46 14.88
CA LYS A 111 11.27 6.48 15.84
C LYS A 111 11.75 5.06 16.15
N GLU A 112 10.86 4.11 16.38
CA GLU A 112 11.21 2.70 16.62
C GLU A 112 11.94 2.09 15.42
N ILE A 113 11.46 2.36 14.19
CA ILE A 113 12.16 1.95 12.97
C ILE A 113 13.54 2.63 12.88
N ALA A 114 13.61 3.94 13.13
CA ALA A 114 14.84 4.72 13.08
C ALA A 114 15.88 4.30 14.15
N SER A 115 15.45 3.74 15.28
CA SER A 115 16.35 3.19 16.30
C SER A 115 16.72 1.72 16.06
N GLY A 116 16.10 1.05 15.09
CA GLY A 116 16.32 -0.38 14.80
C GLY A 116 15.53 -1.33 15.70
N ASN A 117 14.51 -0.83 16.40
CA ASN A 117 13.61 -1.59 17.28
C ASN A 117 12.21 -1.80 16.67
N GLY A 118 12.03 -1.40 15.41
CA GLY A 118 10.77 -1.48 14.69
C GLY A 118 10.33 -2.91 14.36
N PRO A 119 9.20 -3.05 13.63
CA PRO A 119 8.68 -4.33 13.15
C PRO A 119 9.68 -5.10 12.27
N LYS A 120 9.50 -6.43 12.20
CA LYS A 120 10.23 -7.28 11.23
C LYS A 120 10.11 -6.82 9.79
N SER A 121 8.97 -6.27 9.39
CA SER A 121 8.75 -5.73 8.05
C SER A 121 7.87 -4.49 8.13
N SER A 122 8.23 -3.47 7.35
CA SER A 122 7.45 -2.24 7.26
C SER A 122 7.53 -1.58 5.89
N ILE A 123 6.51 -0.79 5.61
CA ILE A 123 6.39 0.07 4.44
C ILE A 123 5.98 1.43 4.96
N ILE A 124 6.77 2.43 4.62
CA ILE A 124 6.48 3.82 4.97
C ILE A 124 5.94 4.50 3.73
N THR A 125 4.77 5.10 3.86
CA THR A 125 4.10 5.82 2.79
C THR A 125 3.85 7.26 3.20
N VAL A 126 3.79 8.16 2.22
CA VAL A 126 3.19 9.48 2.36
C VAL A 126 1.90 9.54 1.58
N GLY A 127 0.85 10.07 2.21
CA GLY A 127 -0.50 10.05 1.69
C GLY A 127 -1.14 8.66 1.62
N TYR A 128 -2.40 8.63 1.21
CA TYR A 128 -3.18 7.40 1.05
C TYR A 128 -4.16 7.51 -0.13
N SER A 129 -4.70 6.35 -0.51
CA SER A 129 -5.76 6.22 -1.52
C SER A 129 -7.09 6.03 -0.80
N GLY A 130 -8.06 6.91 -1.09
CA GLY A 130 -9.36 6.91 -0.43
C GLY A 130 -10.48 6.74 -1.43
N TRP A 131 -11.53 6.03 -1.01
CA TRP A 131 -12.77 5.88 -1.75
C TRP A 131 -13.93 6.36 -0.88
N TYR A 132 -14.84 7.12 -1.48
CA TYR A 132 -16.11 7.46 -0.85
C TYR A 132 -17.06 6.26 -0.84
N SER A 133 -18.15 6.38 -0.08
CA SER A 133 -19.20 5.34 0.03
C SER A 133 -19.65 4.86 -1.36
N GLY A 134 -19.54 3.55 -1.61
CA GLY A 134 -19.98 2.92 -2.86
C GLY A 134 -19.05 3.11 -4.05
N GLN A 135 -18.01 3.94 -3.94
CA GLN A 135 -17.10 4.21 -5.05
C GLN A 135 -16.25 2.97 -5.38
N LEU A 136 -15.64 2.34 -4.36
CA LEU A 136 -14.81 1.16 -4.58
C LEU A 136 -15.64 0.01 -5.17
N GLU A 137 -16.87 -0.20 -4.70
CA GLU A 137 -17.78 -1.20 -5.25
C GLU A 137 -18.20 -0.92 -6.69
N THR A 138 -18.31 0.36 -7.06
CA THR A 138 -18.56 0.77 -8.45
C THR A 138 -17.35 0.43 -9.32
N GLU A 139 -16.16 0.81 -8.90
CA GLU A 139 -14.91 0.53 -9.62
C GLU A 139 -14.64 -0.99 -9.76
N LEU A 140 -15.01 -1.79 -8.76
CA LEU A 140 -14.94 -3.26 -8.84
C LEU A 140 -15.91 -3.81 -9.89
N LYS A 141 -17.14 -3.28 -9.98
CA LYS A 141 -18.12 -3.68 -11.01
C LYS A 141 -17.68 -3.29 -12.42
N GLU A 142 -16.92 -2.20 -12.53
CA GLU A 142 -16.33 -1.72 -13.78
C GLU A 142 -15.03 -2.44 -14.16
N ASN A 143 -14.61 -3.44 -13.37
CA ASN A 143 -13.37 -4.19 -13.55
C ASN A 143 -12.10 -3.30 -13.54
N SER A 144 -12.14 -2.17 -12.82
CA SER A 144 -10.96 -1.32 -12.61
C SER A 144 -9.92 -2.00 -11.72
N TRP A 145 -10.37 -2.88 -10.82
CA TRP A 145 -9.51 -3.58 -9.86
C TRP A 145 -9.76 -5.08 -9.87
N PHE A 146 -8.68 -5.87 -9.84
CA PHE A 146 -8.74 -7.24 -9.33
C PHE A 146 -8.49 -7.25 -7.82
N THR A 147 -9.04 -8.24 -7.12
CA THR A 147 -8.84 -8.43 -5.68
C THR A 147 -8.05 -9.71 -5.40
N LEU A 148 -7.12 -9.65 -4.44
CA LEU A 148 -6.33 -10.80 -4.01
C LEU A 148 -6.14 -10.75 -2.48
N PRO A 149 -6.25 -11.88 -1.74
CA PRO A 149 -5.87 -11.91 -0.34
C PRO A 149 -4.41 -11.48 -0.15
N ALA A 150 -4.15 -10.57 0.77
CA ALA A 150 -2.80 -10.08 1.01
C ALA A 150 -1.95 -11.15 1.71
N THR A 151 -0.73 -11.36 1.24
CA THR A 151 0.30 -12.16 1.93
C THR A 151 1.51 -11.28 2.27
N PRO A 152 2.25 -11.57 3.35
CA PRO A 152 3.45 -10.81 3.71
C PRO A 152 4.47 -10.71 2.57
N GLU A 153 4.60 -11.76 1.75
CA GLU A 153 5.55 -11.83 0.64
C GLU A 153 5.22 -10.82 -0.46
N LEU A 154 3.93 -10.65 -0.79
CA LEU A 154 3.49 -9.66 -1.77
C LEU A 154 3.50 -8.25 -1.19
N VAL A 155 3.06 -8.09 0.06
CA VAL A 155 2.94 -6.77 0.71
C VAL A 155 4.32 -6.17 0.93
N PHE A 156 5.21 -6.89 1.60
CA PHE A 156 6.52 -6.41 2.03
C PHE A 156 7.64 -6.72 1.02
N SER A 157 7.29 -7.04 -0.23
CA SER A 157 8.27 -7.31 -1.27
C SER A 157 9.27 -6.16 -1.43
N SER A 158 10.54 -6.51 -1.60
CA SER A 158 11.61 -5.59 -1.97
C SER A 158 11.64 -5.31 -3.48
N ASP A 159 11.08 -6.19 -4.31
CA ASP A 159 11.05 -6.08 -5.77
C ASP A 159 9.79 -5.32 -6.25
N LEU A 160 9.77 -4.03 -5.94
CA LEU A 160 8.61 -3.16 -6.18
C LEU A 160 8.18 -3.11 -7.65
N SER A 161 9.13 -3.24 -8.58
CA SER A 161 8.87 -3.23 -10.02
C SER A 161 8.00 -4.42 -10.45
N ASN A 162 8.16 -5.58 -9.79
CA ASN A 162 7.47 -6.81 -10.15
C ASN A 162 6.27 -7.13 -9.26
N VAL A 163 6.01 -6.38 -8.17
CA VAL A 163 4.85 -6.64 -7.27
C VAL A 163 3.53 -6.73 -8.04
N TRP A 164 3.31 -5.86 -9.04
CA TRP A 164 2.09 -5.87 -9.85
C TRP A 164 1.98 -7.13 -10.71
N GLU A 165 3.05 -7.50 -11.42
CA GLU A 165 3.10 -8.72 -12.23
C GLU A 165 2.98 -9.99 -11.38
N ASN A 166 3.67 -10.05 -10.25
CA ASN A 166 3.59 -11.16 -9.30
C ASN A 166 2.17 -11.31 -8.75
N SER A 167 1.48 -10.20 -8.45
CA SER A 167 0.09 -10.24 -7.98
C SER A 167 -0.87 -10.78 -9.05
N LEU A 168 -0.67 -10.40 -10.33
CA LEU A 168 -1.45 -10.95 -11.45
C LEU A 168 -1.18 -12.45 -11.64
N ASN A 169 0.09 -12.86 -11.56
CA ASN A 169 0.49 -14.26 -11.67
C ASN A 169 -0.13 -15.10 -10.54
N SER A 170 -0.24 -14.57 -9.31
CA SER A 170 -0.95 -15.22 -8.19
C SER A 170 -2.44 -15.44 -8.47
N LEU A 171 -3.05 -14.63 -9.33
CA LEU A 171 -4.42 -14.81 -9.83
C LEU A 171 -4.51 -15.75 -11.04
N GLY A 172 -3.38 -16.25 -11.54
CA GLY A 172 -3.31 -17.03 -12.79
C GLY A 172 -3.48 -16.19 -14.06
N ILE A 173 -3.37 -14.86 -13.96
CA ILE A 173 -3.55 -13.92 -15.07
C ILE A 173 -2.17 -13.54 -15.62
N LYS A 174 -1.93 -13.80 -16.91
CA LYS A 174 -0.68 -13.37 -17.57
C LYS A 174 -0.76 -11.88 -17.92
N PRO A 175 0.20 -11.03 -17.50
CA PRO A 175 0.19 -9.60 -17.79
C PRO A 175 0.06 -9.26 -19.29
N ASN A 176 0.69 -10.08 -20.14
CA ASN A 176 0.67 -9.91 -21.61
C ASN A 176 -0.71 -10.14 -22.24
N LEU A 177 -1.66 -10.72 -21.51
CA LEU A 177 -3.05 -10.90 -21.98
C LEU A 177 -3.95 -9.72 -21.64
N ILE A 178 -3.49 -8.79 -20.79
CA ILE A 178 -4.29 -7.67 -20.30
C ILE A 178 -4.02 -6.38 -21.11
N SER A 179 -3.04 -6.37 -22.02
CA SER A 179 -2.85 -5.25 -22.96
C SER A 179 -4.15 -4.98 -23.73
N ASN A 180 -4.62 -3.72 -23.70
CA ASN A 180 -5.85 -3.22 -24.34
C ASN A 180 -6.16 -3.87 -25.69
N ASN A 181 -6.80 -5.04 -25.69
CA ASN A 181 -7.62 -5.49 -26.80
C ASN A 181 -8.93 -4.71 -26.71
N ILE A 182 -8.86 -3.43 -27.07
CA ILE A 182 -9.99 -2.77 -27.72
C ILE A 182 -10.08 -3.46 -29.08
N GLY A 183 -10.75 -4.61 -29.09
CA GLY A 183 -11.14 -5.28 -30.31
C GLY A 183 -12.20 -4.41 -30.99
N ASN A 184 -11.80 -3.70 -32.04
CA ASN A 184 -12.75 -3.38 -33.09
C ASN A 184 -13.07 -4.71 -33.80
N ALA A 185 -14.21 -5.29 -33.46
CA ALA A 185 -14.93 -6.19 -34.34
C ALA A 185 -15.65 -5.36 -35.42
#